data_AF-A0A2W6ZP50-F1
#
_entry.id   AF-A0A2W6ZP50-F1
#
_cell.length_a   1.000
_cell.length_b   1.000
_cell.length_c   1.000
_cell.angle_alpha   90.00
_cell.angle_beta   90.00
_cell.angle_gamma   90.00
#
_symmetry.space_group_name_H-M   'P 1'
#
loop_
_entity.id
_entity.type
_entity.pdbx_description
1 polymer ?
#
loop_
_entity_poly.entity_id
_entity_poly.type
_entity_poly.pdbx_seq_one_letter_code
_entity_poly.pdbx_strand_id
1 'polypeptide(L)' 'MAAQSGPSSPIRCVVVHFYPGGLKGSAHPCELQFFGKRGKPVKKMRFIPAEKAHAIARKLQGTKGCTVSVI' A
#
# COMPACT_ATOMS: atom_id res chain seq x y z
N MET A 1 -17.51 27.05 18.50
CA MET A 1 -17.79 25.80 17.79
C MET A 1 -16.47 25.15 17.44
N ALA A 2 -16.14 23.99 18.02
CA ALA A 2 -14.95 23.24 17.63
C ALA A 2 -15.19 22.67 16.23
N ALA A 3 -14.47 23.16 15.22
CA ALA A 3 -14.49 22.58 13.90
C ALA A 3 -14.06 21.12 14.04
N GLN A 4 -14.97 20.19 13.76
CA GLN A 4 -14.62 18.79 13.61
C GLN A 4 -13.72 18.71 12.36
N SER A 5 -12.41 18.85 12.56
CA SER A 5 -11.44 18.53 11.53
C SER A 5 -11.53 17.02 11.33
N GLY A 6 -12.40 16.60 10.39
CA GLY A 6 -12.28 15.29 9.79
C GLY A 6 -10.82 15.07 9.36
N PRO A 7 -10.35 13.82 9.25
CA PRO A 7 -8.96 13.56 8.92
C PRO A 7 -8.59 14.37 7.67
N SER A 8 -7.74 15.39 7.87
CA SER A 8 -7.35 16.40 6.85
C SER A 8 -6.79 15.74 5.58
N SER A 9 -6.26 14.53 5.73
CA SER A 9 -5.72 13.71 4.66
C SER A 9 -6.76 12.73 4.10
N PRO A 10 -6.95 12.64 2.76
CA PRO A 10 -7.73 11.57 2.16
C PRO A 10 -7.20 10.21 2.63
N ILE A 11 -8.11 9.29 2.92
CA ILE A 11 -7.76 7.95 3.40
C ILE A 11 -7.51 7.07 2.18
N ARG A 12 -6.35 6.39 2.16
CA ARG A 12 -5.93 5.48 1.09
C ARG A 12 -5.52 4.13 1.66
N CYS A 13 -5.38 3.13 0.80
CA CYS A 13 -4.80 1.83 1.10
C CYS A 13 -3.58 1.59 0.20
N VAL A 14 -2.53 0.99 0.76
CA VAL A 14 -1.38 0.53 -0.02
C VAL A 14 -1.46 -0.97 -0.17
N VAL A 15 -1.49 -1.42 -1.41
CA VAL A 15 -1.47 -2.83 -1.81
C VAL A 15 -0.18 -3.08 -2.57
N VAL A 16 0.59 -4.06 -2.11
CA VAL A 16 1.82 -4.48 -2.78
C VAL A 16 1.59 -5.88 -3.33
N HIS A 17 1.78 -6.01 -4.63
CA HIS A 17 1.80 -7.27 -5.34
C HIS A 17 3.24 -7.73 -5.46
N PHE A 18 3.55 -8.87 -4.85
CA PHE A 18 4.86 -9.50 -4.93
C PHE A 18 4.81 -10.68 -5.91
N TYR A 19 5.73 -10.66 -6.86
CA TYR A 19 5.89 -11.67 -7.90
C TYR A 19 7.22 -12.39 -7.66
N PRO A 20 7.25 -13.53 -6.95
CA PRO A 20 8.48 -14.25 -6.60
C PRO A 20 9.25 -14.72 -7.84
N GLY A 21 8.55 -14.97 -8.96
CA GLY A 21 9.18 -15.30 -10.25
C GLY A 21 9.56 -14.08 -11.09
N GLY A 22 9.36 -12.85 -10.61
CA GLY A 22 9.62 -11.61 -11.34
C GLY A 22 8.70 -11.35 -12.55
N LEU A 23 7.89 -12.34 -12.94
CA LEU A 23 6.96 -12.26 -14.05
C LEU A 23 5.56 -11.90 -13.57
N LYS A 24 5.03 -10.80 -14.11
CA LYS A 24 3.65 -10.38 -13.89
C LYS A 24 2.77 -11.08 -14.92
N GLY A 25 1.98 -12.05 -14.48
CA GLY A 25 1.05 -12.77 -15.34
C GLY A 25 0.04 -13.60 -14.55
N SER A 26 -1.12 -13.88 -15.14
CA SER A 26 -2.21 -14.65 -14.51
C SER A 26 -1.79 -16.06 -14.07
N ALA A 27 -0.84 -16.66 -14.78
CA ALA A 27 -0.32 -18.00 -14.50
C ALA A 27 0.78 -18.03 -13.42
N HIS A 28 1.23 -16.87 -12.91
CA HIS A 28 2.31 -16.79 -11.94
C HIS A 28 1.77 -16.46 -10.54
N PRO A 29 2.33 -17.07 -9.48
CA PRO A 29 1.92 -16.77 -8.11
C PRO A 29 2.13 -15.29 -7.82
N CYS A 30 1.10 -14.65 -7.27
CA CYS A 30 1.12 -13.26 -6.84
C CYS A 30 0.74 -13.21 -5.37
N GLU A 31 1.64 -12.74 -4.52
CA GLU A 31 1.36 -12.52 -3.11
C GLU A 31 0.91 -11.08 -2.90
N LEU A 32 -0.17 -10.90 -2.12
CA LEU A 32 -0.68 -9.59 -1.75
C LEU A 32 -0.24 -9.23 -0.34
N GLN A 33 0.35 -8.05 -0.21
CA GLN A 33 0.75 -7.51 1.07
C GLN A 33 0.17 -6.12 1.29
N PHE A 34 -0.51 -5.94 2.41
CA PHE A 34 -1.10 -4.66 2.81
C PHE A 34 -0.20 -3.95 3.82
N PHE A 35 -0.30 -2.62 3.88
CA PHE A 35 0.46 -1.83 4.86
C PHE A 35 -0.46 -1.10 5.84
N GLY A 36 -0.14 -1.19 7.13
CA GLY A 36 -0.86 -0.49 8.19
C GLY A 36 -0.32 0.92 8.46
N LYS A 37 -0.99 1.67 9.36
CA LYS A 37 -0.62 3.06 9.75
C LYS A 37 0.83 3.23 10.21
N ARG A 38 1.46 2.15 10.71
CA ARG A 38 2.86 2.10 11.17
C ARG A 38 3.86 1.83 10.03
N GLY A 39 3.40 1.69 8.78
CA GLY A 39 4.26 1.32 7.65
C GLY A 39 4.78 -0.12 7.71
N LYS A 40 4.15 -0.99 8.51
CA LYS A 40 4.47 -2.41 8.59
C LYS A 40 3.50 -3.23 7.74
N PRO A 41 3.97 -4.35 7.15
CA PRO A 41 3.09 -5.28 6.47
C PRO A 41 2.06 -5.86 7.44
N VAL A 42 0.82 -5.95 6.98
CA VAL A 42 -0.32 -6.48 7.72
C VAL A 42 -1.09 -7.46 6.85
N LYS A 43 -1.68 -8.49 7.48
CA LYS A 43 -2.41 -9.54 6.77
C LYS A 43 -3.76 -9.07 6.21
N LYS A 44 -4.40 -8.10 6.87
CA LYS A 44 -5.68 -7.51 6.46
C LYS A 44 -5.48 -6.11 5.92
N MET A 45 -6.26 -5.75 4.91
CA MET A 45 -6.31 -4.40 4.34
C MET A 45 -6.58 -3.36 5.43
N ARG A 46 -5.82 -2.27 5.44
CA ARG A 46 -5.97 -1.18 6.40
C ARG A 46 -5.89 0.17 5.71
N PHE A 47 -6.80 1.03 6.11
CA PHE A 47 -6.85 2.41 5.71
C PHE A 47 -5.82 3.27 6.46
N ILE A 48 -5.05 4.05 5.71
CA ILE A 48 -4.00 4.94 6.21
C ILE A 48 -4.10 6.34 5.56
N PRO A 49 -3.52 7.38 6.18
CA PRO A 49 -3.45 8.70 5.56
C PRO A 49 -2.76 8.67 4.18
N ALA A 50 -3.29 9.39 3.19
CA ALA A 50 -2.76 9.42 1.83
C ALA A 50 -1.27 9.79 1.77
N GLU A 51 -0.83 10.78 2.54
CA GLU A 51 0.58 11.16 2.60
C GLU A 51 1.48 9.98 2.98
N LYS A 52 1.07 9.19 3.98
CA LYS A 52 1.77 7.97 4.38
C LYS A 52 1.68 6.88 3.31
N ALA A 53 0.52 6.73 2.67
CA ALA A 53 0.35 5.76 1.59
C ALA A 53 1.31 6.03 0.43
N HIS A 54 1.39 7.28 -0.04
CA HIS A 54 2.33 7.68 -1.09
C HIS A 54 3.78 7.62 -0.64
N ALA A 55 4.10 7.93 0.63
CA ALA A 55 5.45 7.76 1.15
C ALA A 55 5.90 6.29 1.17
N ILE A 56 5.02 5.37 1.59
CA ILE A 56 5.31 3.93 1.56
C ILE A 56 5.42 3.44 0.11
N ALA A 57 4.51 3.87 -0.77
CA ALA A 57 4.54 3.49 -2.17
C ALA A 57 5.83 3.94 -2.86
N ARG A 58 6.28 5.18 -2.64
CA ARG A 58 7.57 5.68 -3.15
C ARG A 58 8.77 4.90 -2.64
N LYS A 59 8.77 4.46 -1.37
CA LYS A 59 9.86 3.63 -0.83
C LYS A 59 9.93 2.24 -1.46
N LEU A 60 8.79 1.70 -1.87
CA LEU A 60 8.68 0.36 -2.44
C LEU A 60 8.74 0.37 -3.97
N GLN A 61 8.51 1.53 -4.59
CA GLN A 61 8.66 1.75 -6.03
C GLN A 61 10.11 1.49 -6.44
N GLY A 62 10.30 0.64 -7.45
CA GLY A 62 11.63 0.21 -7.91
C GLY A 62 12.14 -1.08 -7.28
N THR A 63 11.43 -1.67 -6.31
CA THR A 63 11.74 -3.02 -5.84
C THR A 63 11.47 -4.04 -6.94
N LYS A 64 12.47 -4.85 -7.30
CA LYS A 64 12.32 -5.90 -8.32
C LYS A 64 11.25 -6.90 -7.90
N GLY A 65 10.39 -7.28 -8.85
CA GLY A 65 9.30 -8.23 -8.60
C GLY A 65 8.15 -7.67 -7.76
N CYS A 66 8.11 -6.35 -7.50
CA CYS A 66 7.02 -5.72 -6.75
C CYS A 66 6.25 -4.73 -7.63
N THR A 67 4.92 -4.75 -7.56
CA THR A 67 4.07 -3.65 -8.03
C THR A 67 3.33 -3.06 -6.84
N VAL A 68 3.34 -1.74 -6.71
CA VAL A 68 2.68 -1.05 -5.60
C VAL A 68 1.50 -0.25 -6.14
N SER A 69 0.34 -0.46 -5.55
CA SER A 69 -0.92 0.22 -5.88
C SER A 69 -1.39 1.02 -4.67
N VAL A 70 -1.75 2.28 -4.87
CA VAL A 70 -2.39 3.12 -3.86
C VAL A 70 -3.84 3.34 -4.28
N ILE A 71 -4.78 2.84 -3.47
CA ILE A 71 -6.23 2.87 -3.73
C ILE A 71 -6.87 3.85 -2.78
#